data_AF-A0AAF3F3Z4-F1
#
_entry.id   AF-A0AAF3F3Z4-F1
#
_cell.length_a   1.000
_cell.length_b   1.000
_cell.length_c   1.000
_cell.angle_alpha   90.00
_cell.angle_beta   90.00
_cell.angle_gamma   90.00
#
_symmetry.space_group_name_H-M   'P 1'
#
loop_
_entity.id
_entity.type
_entity.pdbx_description
1 polymer ?
#
loop_
_entity_poly.entity_id
_entity_poly.type
_entity_poly.pdbx_seq_one_letter_code
_entity_poly.pdbx_strand_id
1 'polypeptide(L)'
;MSTEHLKEVIFDDGPILPDEPFHRRFCSKISLETFENIFIDLIKTLGRSEEAEKLNLKNLNRKFLETLVQGWRKSKEKNNSTDGDFQCLLLIVEFCLSNAFEAHLTFENLISALGFHTVQFWRHTVPHIFDSDLSRGTKYRDALLFSLTLYDVNTGKSRLKELYAAVPGIRKSLLGVNAKQFVERFHHLQKRLSRSSSTNSLRNSAENLNGTVKRGLDEPRKPMGTTTRIRRPFFKRVDSV
;
A
#
# COMPACT_ATOMS: atom_id res chain seq x y z
N MET A 1 24.72 -51.92 22.28
CA MET A 1 24.74 -50.83 23.28
C MET A 1 24.62 -49.54 22.48
N SER A 2 23.42 -48.95 22.43
CA SER A 2 22.95 -47.92 23.39
C SER A 2 23.75 -46.62 23.18
N THR A 3 23.19 -45.43 22.98
CA THR A 3 21.88 -44.83 23.31
C THR A 3 21.94 -43.40 22.75
N GLU A 4 20.81 -42.84 22.30
CA GLU A 4 20.28 -41.49 22.62
C GLU A 4 21.27 -40.28 22.69
N HIS A 5 21.01 -39.07 22.17
CA HIS A 5 19.77 -38.29 22.02
C HIS A 5 20.16 -36.88 21.51
N LEU A 6 19.28 -36.22 20.73
CA LEU A 6 19.01 -34.76 20.70
C LEU A 6 20.10 -33.83 20.09
N LYS A 7 19.80 -32.74 19.35
CA LYS A 7 18.59 -31.92 19.21
C LYS A 7 18.68 -31.05 17.95
N GLU A 8 17.51 -30.79 17.35
CA GLU A 8 17.23 -29.76 16.36
C GLU A 8 17.75 -28.38 16.78
N VAL A 9 18.19 -27.58 15.81
CA VAL A 9 17.97 -26.13 15.81
C VAL A 9 17.49 -25.74 14.41
N ILE A 10 16.16 -25.74 14.29
CA ILE A 10 15.39 -25.06 13.25
C ILE A 10 15.57 -23.56 13.48
N PHE A 11 16.16 -22.84 12.52
CA PHE A 11 16.03 -21.39 12.47
C PHE A 11 14.79 -21.05 11.64
N ASP A 12 13.67 -20.99 12.38
CA ASP A 12 12.48 -20.15 12.24
C ASP A 12 12.34 -19.35 10.93
N ASP A 13 12.00 -20.03 9.83
CA ASP A 13 11.22 -19.44 8.74
C ASP A 13 9.81 -19.22 9.28
N GLY A 14 9.63 -18.12 10.00
CA GLY A 14 8.30 -17.61 10.31
C GLY A 14 7.52 -17.46 8.99
N PRO A 15 6.19 -17.65 9.00
CA PRO A 15 5.39 -17.55 7.79
C PRO A 15 5.61 -16.16 7.17
N ILE A 16 6.08 -16.13 5.92
CA ILE A 16 6.06 -14.92 5.11
C ILE A 16 4.60 -14.47 5.09
N LEU A 17 4.29 -13.42 5.86
CA LEU A 17 2.96 -12.83 5.87
C LEU A 17 2.63 -12.46 4.42
N PRO A 18 1.48 -12.90 3.88
CA PRO A 18 1.07 -12.49 2.54
C PRO A 18 1.08 -10.95 2.49
N ASP A 19 1.64 -10.38 1.43
CA ASP A 19 1.66 -8.93 1.23
C ASP A 19 0.27 -8.37 1.53
N GLU A 20 0.13 -7.60 2.62
CA GLU A 20 -1.15 -7.03 3.01
C GLU A 20 -1.68 -6.17 1.84
N PRO A 21 -3.00 -6.17 1.57
CA PRO A 21 -3.59 -5.30 0.56
C PRO A 21 -3.10 -3.85 0.72
N PHE A 22 -2.80 -3.19 -0.38
CA PHE A 22 -2.21 -1.85 -0.42
C PHE A 22 -0.77 -1.73 0.12
N HIS A 23 -0.18 -2.83 0.63
CA HIS A 23 1.18 -2.92 1.16
C HIS A 23 2.16 -3.72 0.27
N ARG A 24 1.76 -4.08 -0.95
CA ARG A 24 2.62 -4.76 -1.94
C ARG A 24 3.77 -3.88 -2.38
N ARG A 25 5.01 -4.39 -2.33
CA ARG A 25 6.20 -3.64 -2.78
C ARG A 25 6.13 -3.47 -4.31
N PHE A 26 6.28 -2.22 -4.77
CA PHE A 26 6.39 -1.80 -6.17
C PHE A 26 5.08 -1.62 -6.98
N CYS A 27 5.12 -0.57 -7.81
CA CYS A 27 4.07 0.02 -8.66
C CYS A 27 3.75 -0.85 -9.90
N SER A 28 3.78 -2.17 -9.80
CA SER A 28 3.30 -3.05 -10.86
C SER A 28 1.81 -3.32 -10.67
N LYS A 29 1.03 -3.22 -11.75
CA LYS A 29 -0.37 -3.66 -11.74
C LYS A 29 -0.43 -5.07 -11.16
N ILE A 30 -1.29 -5.31 -10.18
CA ILE A 30 -1.58 -6.66 -9.71
C ILE A 30 -2.17 -7.44 -10.89
N SER A 31 -1.47 -8.48 -11.33
CA SER A 31 -1.98 -9.34 -12.39
C SER A 31 -3.20 -10.11 -11.87
N LEU A 32 -4.08 -10.52 -12.79
CA LEU A 32 -5.22 -11.35 -12.42
C LEU A 32 -4.75 -12.62 -11.71
N GLU A 33 -3.75 -13.33 -12.24
CA GLU A 33 -3.21 -14.56 -11.63
C GLU A 33 -2.72 -14.33 -10.19
N THR A 34 -1.98 -13.24 -9.94
CA THR A 34 -1.51 -12.91 -8.59
C THR A 34 -2.66 -12.58 -7.65
N PHE A 35 -3.67 -11.84 -8.14
CA PHE A 35 -4.89 -11.60 -7.38
C PHE A 35 -5.60 -12.91 -7.06
N GLU A 36 -5.76 -13.80 -8.04
CA GLU A 36 -6.46 -15.06 -7.89
C GLU A 36 -5.83 -15.96 -6.84
N ASN A 37 -4.51 -16.15 -6.90
CA ASN A 37 -3.78 -16.98 -5.95
C ASN A 37 -3.95 -16.47 -4.51
N ILE A 38 -3.71 -15.17 -4.29
CA ILE A 38 -3.78 -14.57 -2.95
C ILE A 38 -5.21 -14.56 -2.43
N PHE A 39 -6.18 -14.29 -3.30
CA PHE A 39 -7.59 -14.25 -2.93
C PHE A 39 -8.10 -15.63 -2.53
N ILE A 40 -7.77 -16.68 -3.31
CA ILE A 40 -8.13 -18.07 -3.00
C ILE A 40 -7.54 -18.50 -1.66
N ASP A 41 -6.27 -18.21 -1.42
CA ASP A 41 -5.61 -18.57 -0.15
C ASP A 41 -6.28 -17.87 1.04
N LEU A 42 -6.62 -16.59 0.90
CA LEU A 42 -7.29 -15.85 1.97
C LEU A 42 -8.70 -16.39 2.26
N ILE A 43 -9.46 -16.77 1.23
CA ILE A 43 -10.78 -17.41 1.38
C ILE A 43 -10.66 -18.79 2.04
N LYS A 44 -9.62 -19.57 1.71
CA LYS A 44 -9.34 -20.86 2.38
C LYS A 44 -8.99 -20.66 3.85
N THR A 45 -8.19 -19.65 4.19
CA THR A 45 -7.87 -19.30 5.59
C THR A 45 -9.11 -18.90 6.39
N LEU A 46 -10.13 -18.33 5.73
CA LEU A 46 -11.42 -18.03 6.35
C LEU A 46 -12.32 -19.28 6.54
N GLY A 47 -11.85 -20.48 6.19
CA GLY A 47 -12.61 -21.73 6.29
C GLY A 47 -13.67 -21.90 5.20
N ARG A 48 -13.56 -21.17 4.09
CA ARG A 48 -14.55 -21.13 2.99
C ARG A 48 -14.05 -21.84 1.73
N SER A 49 -13.33 -22.95 1.89
CA SER A 49 -12.63 -23.65 0.81
C SER A 49 -13.55 -24.09 -0.34
N GLU A 50 -14.75 -24.57 -0.03
CA GLU A 50 -15.74 -24.96 -1.06
C GLU A 50 -16.24 -23.77 -1.90
N GLU A 51 -16.29 -22.58 -1.32
CA GLU A 51 -16.62 -21.36 -2.05
C GLU A 51 -15.46 -20.98 -2.96
N ALA A 52 -14.21 -21.06 -2.47
CA ALA A 52 -13.01 -20.69 -3.21
C ALA A 52 -12.86 -21.43 -4.55
N GLU A 53 -13.16 -22.73 -4.58
CA GLU A 53 -13.06 -23.56 -5.79
C GLU A 53 -14.10 -23.21 -6.87
N LYS A 54 -15.20 -22.56 -6.48
CA LYS A 54 -16.32 -22.22 -7.38
C LYS A 54 -16.26 -20.77 -7.88
N LEU A 55 -15.30 -19.98 -7.39
CA LEU A 55 -15.22 -18.56 -7.72
C LEU A 55 -14.72 -18.33 -9.14
N ASN A 56 -15.50 -17.58 -9.91
CA ASN A 56 -15.02 -16.95 -11.13
C ASN A 56 -14.48 -15.55 -10.78
N LEU A 57 -13.18 -15.44 -10.60
CA LEU A 57 -12.52 -14.22 -10.12
C LEU A 57 -12.42 -13.13 -11.19
N LYS A 58 -12.58 -13.48 -12.47
CA LYS A 58 -12.77 -12.52 -13.58
C LYS A 58 -14.09 -11.78 -13.50
N ASN A 59 -15.10 -12.39 -12.89
CA ASN A 59 -16.42 -11.81 -12.70
C ASN A 59 -16.97 -12.21 -11.33
N LEU A 60 -16.41 -11.59 -10.28
CA LEU A 60 -16.88 -11.80 -8.92
C LEU A 60 -18.36 -11.47 -8.84
N ASN A 61 -19.16 -12.49 -8.51
CA ASN A 61 -20.60 -12.34 -8.47
C ASN A 61 -21.00 -11.48 -7.26
N ARG A 62 -22.08 -10.72 -7.43
CA ARG A 62 -22.57 -9.81 -6.39
C ARG A 62 -22.96 -10.56 -5.09
N LYS A 63 -23.54 -11.76 -5.17
CA LYS A 63 -24.00 -12.52 -4.00
C LYS A 63 -22.85 -12.88 -3.06
N PHE A 64 -21.72 -13.31 -3.62
CA PHE A 64 -20.53 -13.64 -2.85
C PHE A 64 -19.94 -12.39 -2.18
N LEU A 65 -19.88 -11.28 -2.92
CA LEU A 65 -19.46 -9.99 -2.37
C LEU A 65 -20.38 -9.53 -1.22
N GLU A 66 -21.70 -9.73 -1.33
CA GLU A 66 -22.65 -9.47 -0.25
C GLU A 66 -22.33 -10.32 0.99
N THR A 67 -21.93 -11.58 0.82
CA THR A 67 -21.53 -12.43 1.96
C THR A 67 -20.26 -11.94 2.64
N LEU A 68 -19.26 -11.46 1.89
CA LEU A 68 -18.06 -10.83 2.45
C LEU A 68 -18.42 -9.53 3.21
N VAL A 69 -19.27 -8.68 2.63
CA VAL A 69 -19.75 -7.46 3.29
C VAL A 69 -20.46 -7.80 4.60
N GLN A 70 -21.34 -8.81 4.62
CA GLN A 70 -22.03 -9.24 5.83
C GLN A 70 -21.06 -9.81 6.89
N GLY A 71 -20.08 -10.61 6.46
CA GLY A 71 -19.04 -11.14 7.34
C GLY A 71 -18.23 -10.04 8.02
N TRP A 72 -17.80 -9.06 7.21
CA TRP A 72 -17.17 -7.83 7.67
C TRP A 72 -18.04 -7.08 8.71
N ARG A 73 -19.33 -6.88 8.41
CA ARG A 73 -20.26 -6.20 9.34
C ARG A 73 -20.37 -6.92 10.69
N LYS A 74 -20.54 -8.24 10.66
CA LYS A 74 -20.64 -9.06 11.88
C LYS A 74 -19.35 -9.04 12.70
N SER A 75 -18.19 -9.01 12.03
CA SER A 75 -16.89 -8.90 12.71
C SER A 75 -16.74 -7.59 13.48
N LYS A 76 -17.17 -6.47 12.86
CA LYS A 76 -17.15 -5.14 13.50
C LYS A 76 -18.09 -5.02 14.69
N GLU A 77 -19.26 -5.65 14.64
CA GLU A 77 -20.19 -5.68 15.78
C GLU A 77 -19.62 -6.46 16.97
N LYS A 78 -18.80 -7.48 16.71
CA LYS A 78 -18.18 -8.33 17.73
C LYS A 78 -16.84 -7.81 18.27
N ASN A 79 -16.35 -6.66 17.79
CA ASN A 79 -15.01 -6.12 18.10
C ASN A 79 -13.87 -7.14 17.88
N ASN A 80 -14.02 -8.05 16.91
CA ASN A 80 -12.96 -8.99 16.57
C ASN A 80 -11.83 -8.27 15.81
N SER A 81 -10.59 -8.51 16.21
CA SER A 81 -9.41 -7.81 15.70
C SER A 81 -8.98 -8.26 14.29
N THR A 82 -9.27 -9.50 13.91
CA THR A 82 -8.95 -10.07 12.60
C THR A 82 -10.16 -10.06 11.69
N ASP A 83 -10.17 -9.11 10.77
CA ASP A 83 -11.27 -8.90 9.83
C ASP A 83 -10.91 -9.46 8.46
N GLY A 84 -10.85 -10.80 8.36
CA GLY A 84 -10.44 -11.48 7.14
C GLY A 84 -11.36 -11.16 5.95
N ASP A 85 -12.67 -11.00 6.19
CA ASP A 85 -13.60 -10.54 5.15
C ASP A 85 -13.27 -9.11 4.70
N PHE A 86 -12.90 -8.21 5.61
CA PHE A 86 -12.43 -6.88 5.20
C PHE A 86 -11.12 -6.94 4.40
N GLN A 87 -10.21 -7.86 4.74
CA GLN A 87 -8.98 -8.07 3.96
C GLN A 87 -9.30 -8.56 2.53
N CYS A 88 -10.27 -9.47 2.35
CA CYS A 88 -10.78 -9.81 1.03
C CYS A 88 -11.28 -8.58 0.28
N LEU A 89 -12.11 -7.76 0.94
CA LEU A 89 -12.70 -6.56 0.34
C LEU A 89 -11.61 -5.54 -0.05
N LEU A 90 -10.59 -5.34 0.79
CA LEU A 90 -9.45 -4.48 0.46
C LEU A 90 -8.67 -5.00 -0.75
N LEU A 91 -8.43 -6.31 -0.81
CA LEU A 91 -7.73 -6.93 -1.94
C LEU A 91 -8.49 -6.77 -3.25
N ILE A 92 -9.83 -6.90 -3.22
CA ILE A 92 -10.69 -6.66 -4.38
C ILE A 92 -10.61 -5.19 -4.82
N VAL A 93 -10.67 -4.25 -3.86
CA VAL A 93 -10.52 -2.82 -4.18
C VAL A 93 -9.15 -2.57 -4.80
N GLU A 94 -8.06 -3.07 -4.21
CA GLU A 94 -6.72 -2.93 -4.77
C GLU A 94 -6.66 -3.44 -6.22
N PHE A 95 -7.17 -4.64 -6.48
CA PHE A 95 -7.25 -5.21 -7.82
C PHE A 95 -8.01 -4.32 -8.81
N CYS A 96 -9.18 -3.82 -8.39
CA CYS A 96 -9.99 -2.92 -9.21
C CYS A 96 -9.26 -1.60 -9.50
N LEU A 97 -8.54 -1.04 -8.53
CA LEU A 97 -7.85 0.23 -8.70
C LEU A 97 -6.56 0.10 -9.52
N SER A 98 -5.87 -1.03 -9.47
CA SER A 98 -4.75 -1.30 -10.37
C SER A 98 -5.19 -1.54 -11.82
N ASN A 99 -6.40 -2.05 -12.02
CA ASN A 99 -6.96 -2.45 -13.31
C ASN A 99 -8.29 -1.73 -13.58
N ALA A 100 -8.33 -0.41 -13.39
CA ALA A 100 -9.57 0.38 -13.34
C ALA A 100 -10.44 0.29 -14.60
N PHE A 101 -9.86 -0.02 -15.77
CA PHE A 101 -10.61 -0.22 -17.00
C PHE A 101 -11.13 -1.65 -17.14
N GLU A 102 -10.25 -2.63 -16.89
CA GLU A 102 -10.53 -4.05 -17.10
C GLU A 102 -11.44 -4.64 -16.00
N ALA A 103 -11.31 -4.15 -14.77
CA ALA A 103 -12.02 -4.66 -13.60
C ALA A 103 -13.26 -3.82 -13.23
N HIS A 104 -13.78 -2.97 -14.13
CA HIS A 104 -14.90 -2.09 -13.83
C HIS A 104 -16.15 -2.85 -13.39
N LEU A 105 -16.54 -3.95 -14.06
CA LEU A 105 -17.71 -4.76 -13.67
C LEU A 105 -17.58 -5.33 -12.24
N THR A 106 -16.37 -5.81 -11.89
CA THR A 106 -16.08 -6.27 -10.53
C THR A 106 -16.24 -5.13 -9.51
N PHE A 107 -15.76 -3.94 -9.87
CA PHE A 107 -15.96 -2.75 -9.04
C PHE A 107 -17.45 -2.39 -8.90
N GLU A 108 -18.24 -2.42 -9.98
CA GLU A 108 -19.68 -2.14 -9.90
C GLU A 108 -20.44 -3.14 -9.03
N ASN A 109 -20.09 -4.43 -9.13
CA ASN A 109 -20.65 -5.47 -8.29
C ASN A 109 -20.30 -5.24 -6.82
N LEU A 110 -19.06 -4.83 -6.52
CA LEU A 110 -18.62 -4.48 -5.18
C LEU A 110 -19.42 -3.31 -4.60
N ILE A 111 -19.52 -2.20 -5.34
CA ILE A 111 -20.27 -1.01 -4.88
C ILE A 111 -21.76 -1.33 -4.68
N SER A 112 -22.31 -2.18 -5.53
CA SER A 112 -23.69 -2.64 -5.40
C SER A 112 -23.88 -3.56 -4.18
N ALA A 113 -22.94 -4.45 -3.91
CA ALA A 113 -22.94 -5.32 -2.73
C ALA A 113 -22.77 -4.55 -1.40
N LEU A 114 -21.98 -3.47 -1.40
CA LEU A 114 -21.81 -2.61 -0.22
C LEU A 114 -23.13 -1.94 0.22
N GLY A 115 -24.05 -1.69 -0.71
CA GLY A 115 -25.40 -1.21 -0.39
C GLY A 115 -25.38 0.07 0.46
N PHE A 116 -25.94 0.02 1.67
CA PHE A 116 -26.00 1.15 2.61
C PHE A 116 -24.72 1.31 3.45
N HIS A 117 -23.76 0.37 3.36
CA HIS A 117 -22.53 0.38 4.14
C HIS A 117 -21.38 1.11 3.45
N THR A 118 -21.58 1.64 2.25
CA THR A 118 -20.58 2.38 1.44
C THR A 118 -19.86 3.46 2.23
N VAL A 119 -20.59 4.32 2.96
CA VAL A 119 -19.99 5.41 3.75
C VAL A 119 -19.04 4.87 4.82
N GLN A 120 -19.46 3.84 5.57
CA GLN A 120 -18.62 3.25 6.59
C GLN A 120 -17.44 2.49 5.98
N PHE A 121 -17.63 1.83 4.85
CA PHE A 121 -16.58 1.13 4.13
C PHE A 121 -15.48 2.09 3.71
N TRP A 122 -15.84 3.19 3.04
CA TRP A 122 -14.86 4.19 2.59
C TRP A 122 -14.08 4.83 3.73
N ARG A 123 -14.70 5.05 4.90
CA ARG A 123 -13.98 5.54 6.09
C ARG A 123 -12.84 4.63 6.53
N HIS A 124 -12.95 3.32 6.31
CA HIS A 124 -11.91 2.35 6.66
C HIS A 124 -10.95 2.10 5.49
N THR A 125 -11.44 2.06 4.25
CA THR A 125 -10.64 1.73 3.06
C THR A 125 -9.77 2.88 2.57
N VAL A 126 -10.26 4.12 2.60
CA VAL A 126 -9.55 5.28 2.04
C VAL A 126 -8.19 5.55 2.69
N PRO A 127 -8.01 5.40 4.03
CA PRO A 127 -6.68 5.49 4.63
C PRO A 127 -5.63 4.58 3.97
N HIS A 128 -5.97 3.33 3.67
CA HIS A 128 -5.06 2.39 2.99
C HIS A 128 -4.70 2.85 1.57
N ILE A 129 -5.66 3.41 0.84
CA ILE A 129 -5.44 3.98 -0.49
C ILE A 129 -4.47 5.16 -0.42
N PHE A 130 -4.66 6.07 0.54
CA PHE A 130 -3.79 7.22 0.74
C PHE A 130 -2.37 6.81 1.13
N ASP A 131 -2.26 5.86 2.04
CA ASP A 131 -0.97 5.33 2.50
C ASP A 131 -0.25 4.61 1.35
N SER A 132 -0.97 3.92 0.46
CA SER A 132 -0.40 3.34 -0.76
C SER A 132 0.14 4.42 -1.71
N ASP A 133 -0.68 5.42 -2.04
CA ASP A 133 -0.28 6.54 -2.91
C ASP A 133 0.96 7.27 -2.33
N LEU A 134 1.02 7.44 -1.00
CA LEU A 134 2.14 8.07 -0.30
C LEU A 134 3.38 7.18 -0.21
N SER A 135 3.24 5.91 0.17
CA SER A 135 4.38 5.02 0.42
C SER A 135 4.99 4.46 -0.85
N ARG A 136 4.15 4.23 -1.86
CA ARG A 136 4.48 3.44 -3.05
C ARG A 136 4.27 4.20 -4.36
N GLY A 137 3.73 5.42 -4.30
CA GLY A 137 3.53 6.26 -5.49
C GLY A 137 2.46 5.71 -6.43
N THR A 138 1.49 4.95 -5.91
CA THR A 138 0.34 4.48 -6.69
C THR A 138 -0.57 5.66 -7.07
N LYS A 139 -1.48 5.42 -8.02
CA LYS A 139 -2.48 6.39 -8.48
C LYS A 139 -3.89 5.96 -8.09
N TYR A 140 -4.03 5.29 -6.95
CA TYR A 140 -5.28 4.66 -6.55
C TYR A 140 -6.36 5.67 -6.19
N ARG A 141 -6.01 6.88 -5.74
CA ARG A 141 -7.00 7.95 -5.55
C ARG A 141 -7.65 8.37 -6.87
N ASP A 142 -6.85 8.57 -7.91
CA ASP A 142 -7.35 8.97 -9.23
C ASP A 142 -8.17 7.84 -9.86
N ALA A 143 -7.68 6.60 -9.75
CA ALA A 143 -8.41 5.41 -10.18
C ALA A 143 -9.76 5.26 -9.45
N LEU A 144 -9.80 5.50 -8.13
CA LEU A 144 -11.04 5.42 -7.35
C LEU A 144 -12.05 6.47 -7.80
N LEU A 145 -11.59 7.70 -8.05
CA LEU A 145 -12.43 8.77 -8.58
C LEU A 145 -13.01 8.39 -9.94
N PHE A 146 -12.17 7.86 -10.83
CA PHE A 146 -12.59 7.38 -12.14
C PHE A 146 -13.65 6.27 -12.03
N SER A 147 -13.36 5.20 -11.28
CA SER A 147 -14.27 4.04 -11.16
C SER A 147 -15.61 4.39 -10.52
N LEU A 148 -15.64 5.28 -9.52
CA LEU A 148 -16.90 5.77 -8.94
C LEU A 148 -17.68 6.68 -9.88
N THR A 149 -16.99 7.53 -10.64
CA THR A 149 -17.64 8.38 -11.64
C THR A 149 -18.27 7.52 -12.73
N LEU A 150 -17.55 6.49 -13.20
CA LEU A 150 -18.07 5.53 -14.17
C LEU A 150 -19.29 4.78 -13.63
N TYR A 151 -19.25 4.29 -12.38
CA TYR A 151 -20.40 3.67 -11.72
C TYR A 151 -21.62 4.58 -11.66
N ASP A 152 -21.42 5.85 -11.28
CA ASP A 152 -22.51 6.82 -11.15
C ASP A 152 -23.14 7.12 -12.52
N VAL A 153 -22.33 7.24 -13.58
CA VAL A 153 -22.81 7.41 -14.96
C VAL A 153 -23.60 6.17 -15.41
N ASN A 154 -23.09 4.96 -15.15
CA ASN A 154 -23.71 3.72 -15.61
C ASN A 154 -25.02 3.38 -14.88
N THR A 155 -25.16 3.77 -13.62
CA THR A 155 -26.29 3.38 -12.76
C THR A 155 -27.26 4.51 -12.42
N GLY A 156 -26.90 5.76 -12.72
CA GLY A 156 -27.68 6.94 -12.33
C GLY A 156 -27.65 7.22 -10.81
N LYS A 157 -26.75 6.57 -10.06
CA LYS A 157 -26.59 6.77 -8.61
C LYS A 157 -25.58 7.89 -8.33
N SER A 158 -25.34 8.16 -7.05
CA SER A 158 -24.43 9.24 -6.60
C SER A 158 -23.47 8.74 -5.51
N ARG A 159 -22.82 7.59 -5.73
CA ARG A 159 -21.86 6.98 -4.80
C ARG A 159 -20.60 7.82 -4.64
N LEU A 160 -20.23 8.63 -5.63
CA LEU A 160 -19.15 9.59 -5.47
C LEU A 160 -19.46 10.65 -4.40
N LYS A 161 -20.72 11.10 -4.31
CA LYS A 161 -21.14 12.05 -3.25
C LYS A 161 -21.05 11.39 -1.87
N GLU A 162 -21.40 10.12 -1.77
CA GLU A 162 -21.26 9.36 -0.52
C GLU A 162 -19.80 9.22 -0.09
N LEU A 163 -18.88 8.98 -1.02
CA LEU A 163 -17.43 9.00 -0.75
C LEU A 163 -16.99 10.34 -0.16
N TYR A 164 -17.46 11.46 -0.72
CA TYR A 164 -17.15 12.80 -0.22
C TYR A 164 -17.72 13.07 1.17
N ALA A 165 -18.90 12.54 1.48
CA ALA A 165 -19.47 12.62 2.82
C ALA A 165 -18.71 11.74 3.83
N ALA A 166 -18.28 10.55 3.40
CA ALA A 166 -17.56 9.58 4.22
C ALA A 166 -16.18 10.09 4.65
N VAL A 167 -15.43 10.71 3.72
CA VAL A 167 -14.06 11.15 3.97
C VAL A 167 -13.90 12.63 3.61
N PRO A 168 -14.27 13.54 4.53
CA PRO A 168 -14.09 14.97 4.36
C PRO A 168 -12.59 15.29 4.23
N GLY A 169 -12.14 15.49 3.00
CA GLY A 169 -10.71 15.67 2.71
C GLY A 169 -10.26 14.99 1.42
N ILE A 170 -10.97 13.94 0.99
CA ILE A 170 -10.65 13.28 -0.28
C ILE A 170 -10.83 14.23 -1.47
N ARG A 171 -11.89 15.05 -1.47
CA ARG A 171 -12.10 16.11 -2.46
C ARG A 171 -10.94 17.11 -2.50
N LYS A 172 -10.42 17.51 -1.33
CA LYS A 172 -9.26 18.42 -1.21
C LYS A 172 -7.92 17.75 -1.50
N SER A 173 -7.88 16.43 -1.47
CA SER A 173 -6.71 15.64 -1.84
C SER A 173 -6.63 15.39 -3.34
N LEU A 174 -7.78 15.34 -4.00
CA LEU A 174 -7.91 15.21 -5.46
C LEU A 174 -7.75 16.56 -6.16
N LEU A 175 -8.22 17.64 -5.54
CA LEU A 175 -7.94 19.02 -5.96
C LEU A 175 -6.60 19.42 -5.35
N GLY A 176 -5.61 19.85 -6.14
CA GLY A 176 -4.19 20.00 -5.77
C GLY A 176 -3.80 20.88 -4.56
N VAL A 177 -4.74 21.35 -3.73
CA VAL A 177 -4.49 22.14 -2.52
C VAL A 177 -3.75 21.36 -1.42
N ASN A 178 -3.91 20.03 -1.32
CA ASN A 178 -3.14 19.20 -0.40
C ASN A 178 -1.86 18.60 -1.01
N ALA A 179 -1.51 18.94 -2.25
CA ALA A 179 -0.27 18.46 -2.87
C ALA A 179 0.94 18.82 -2.00
N LYS A 180 0.94 19.99 -1.35
CA LYS A 180 2.00 20.41 -0.43
C LYS A 180 2.11 19.53 0.83
N GLN A 181 0.99 19.25 1.51
CA GLN A 181 0.99 18.38 2.69
C GLN A 181 1.29 16.92 2.34
N PHE A 182 0.83 16.49 1.17
CA PHE A 182 1.17 15.19 0.60
C PHE A 182 2.68 15.10 0.34
N VAL A 183 3.27 16.11 -0.31
CA VAL A 183 4.72 16.22 -0.53
C VAL A 183 5.48 16.23 0.80
N GLU A 184 5.01 16.97 1.80
CA GLU A 184 5.61 16.98 3.14
C GLU A 184 5.57 15.60 3.81
N ARG A 185 4.39 14.94 3.83
CA ARG A 185 4.25 13.58 4.39
C ARG A 185 5.02 12.53 3.60
N PHE A 186 5.07 12.65 2.28
CA PHE A 186 5.87 11.83 1.39
C PHE A 186 7.36 11.96 1.71
N HIS A 187 7.87 13.19 1.88
CA HIS A 187 9.24 13.42 2.29
C HIS A 187 9.54 12.84 3.68
N HIS A 188 8.61 12.94 4.62
CA HIS A 188 8.75 12.29 5.92
C HIS A 188 8.79 10.77 5.81
N LEU A 189 7.95 10.19 4.94
CA LEU A 189 7.89 8.75 4.70
C LEU A 189 9.14 8.23 3.99
N GLN A 190 9.63 8.92 2.95
CA GLN A 190 10.91 8.63 2.31
C GLN A 190 12.06 8.68 3.32
N LYS A 191 12.09 9.68 4.21
CA LYS A 191 13.09 9.77 5.29
C LYS A 191 13.00 8.60 6.27
N ARG A 192 11.80 8.05 6.52
CA ARG A 192 11.62 6.87 7.38
C ARG A 192 12.08 5.59 6.67
N LEU A 193 11.73 5.41 5.41
CA LEU A 193 12.13 4.24 4.61
C LEU A 193 13.65 4.20 4.37
N SER A 194 14.28 5.35 4.10
CA SER A 194 15.74 5.42 3.96
C SER A 194 16.47 5.09 5.26
N ARG A 195 15.95 5.53 6.41
CA ARG A 195 16.48 5.16 7.74
C ARG A 195 16.31 3.67 8.03
N SER A 196 15.17 3.08 7.69
CA SER A 196 14.93 1.64 7.85
C SER A 196 15.80 0.78 6.92
N SER A 197 16.15 1.28 5.74
CA SER A 197 17.11 0.62 4.83
C SER A 197 18.55 0.71 5.34
N SER A 198 18.88 1.79 6.07
CA SER A 198 20.23 2.03 6.61
C SER A 198 20.53 1.18 7.85
N THR A 199 19.50 0.82 8.64
CA THR A 199 19.66 -0.05 9.82
C THR A 199 19.84 -1.52 9.45
N ASN A 200 19.32 -1.96 8.30
CA ASN A 200 19.60 -3.31 7.78
C ASN A 200 20.96 -3.41 7.08
N SER A 201 21.50 -2.32 6.50
CA SER A 201 22.84 -2.35 5.90
C SER A 201 23.98 -2.28 6.94
N LEU A 202 23.74 -1.69 8.11
CA LEU A 202 24.77 -1.61 9.17
C LEU A 202 24.91 -2.90 9.99
N ARG A 203 23.89 -3.79 10.02
CA ARG A 203 24.02 -5.09 10.70
C ARG A 203 24.79 -6.13 9.88
N ASN A 204 24.85 -5.97 8.56
CA ASN A 204 25.62 -6.86 7.68
C ASN A 204 27.07 -6.37 7.41
N SER A 205 27.38 -5.10 7.66
CA SER A 205 28.76 -4.58 7.51
C SER A 205 29.60 -4.68 8.78
N ALA A 206 29.02 -5.04 9.94
CA ALA A 206 29.75 -5.18 11.20
C ALA A 206 30.45 -6.55 11.38
N GLU A 207 30.12 -7.56 10.57
CA GLU A 207 30.72 -8.91 10.68
C GLU A 207 31.98 -9.10 9.81
N ASN A 208 32.34 -8.16 8.94
CA ASN A 208 33.45 -8.31 7.99
C ASN A 208 34.74 -7.53 8.33
N LEU A 209 34.90 -7.02 9.56
CA LEU A 209 36.09 -6.26 9.97
C LEU A 209 36.88 -6.87 11.14
N ASN A 210 36.80 -8.19 11.35
CA ASN A 210 37.74 -8.91 12.22
C ASN A 210 38.73 -9.71 11.37
N GLY A 211 39.70 -9.02 10.79
CA GLY A 211 40.77 -9.66 10.03
C GLY A 211 41.90 -8.70 9.69
N THR A 212 42.98 -8.80 10.47
CA THR A 212 44.37 -8.39 10.13
C THR A 212 44.85 -7.03 10.64
N VAL A 213 45.45 -7.08 11.83
CA VAL A 213 46.45 -6.15 12.36
C VAL A 213 47.76 -6.28 11.57
N LYS A 214 48.36 -5.15 11.11
CA LYS A 214 49.79 -4.80 11.29
C LYS A 214 50.21 -3.45 10.64
N ARG A 215 50.56 -2.51 11.53
CA ARG A 215 51.77 -1.64 11.59
C ARG A 215 52.20 -0.69 10.44
N GLY A 216 52.47 0.57 10.83
CA GLY A 216 53.50 1.49 10.29
C GLY A 216 52.94 2.89 9.91
N LEU A 217 52.86 3.88 10.80
CA LEU A 217 53.84 4.98 11.05
C LEU A 217 54.32 5.73 9.79
N ASP A 218 53.79 6.95 9.56
CA ASP A 218 54.56 8.22 9.63
C ASP A 218 53.74 9.45 9.10
N GLU A 219 53.60 10.48 9.94
CA GLU A 219 53.29 11.90 9.60
C GLU A 219 54.63 12.60 9.17
N PRO A 220 54.71 13.83 8.59
CA PRO A 220 53.93 15.02 8.96
C PRO A 220 53.55 16.04 7.85
N ARG A 221 52.74 17.00 8.30
CA ARG A 221 52.12 18.20 7.70
C ARG A 221 53.10 19.22 7.07
N LYS A 222 52.63 20.04 6.09
CA LYS A 222 52.31 21.51 6.21
C LYS A 222 51.96 22.23 4.87
N PRO A 223 51.47 23.50 4.86
CA PRO A 223 50.31 23.98 4.07
C PRO A 223 50.62 25.11 3.06
N MET A 224 49.59 25.61 2.33
CA MET A 224 49.42 27.01 1.82
C MET A 224 48.11 27.09 0.98
N GLY A 225 47.15 27.97 1.30
CA GLY A 225 46.84 29.24 0.55
C GLY A 225 45.99 28.96 -0.71
N THR A 226 44.89 29.63 -1.07
CA THR A 226 44.38 30.98 -0.80
C THR A 226 42.91 31.07 -1.25
N THR A 227 42.12 31.88 -0.56
CA THR A 227 40.77 32.39 -0.88
C THR A 227 40.69 33.04 -2.28
N THR A 228 39.56 32.90 -3.01
CA THR A 228 38.72 34.03 -3.54
C THR A 228 37.48 33.57 -4.35
N ARG A 229 36.32 33.71 -3.69
CA ARG A 229 35.03 34.31 -4.12
C ARG A 229 34.78 34.51 -5.65
N ILE A 230 33.89 33.71 -6.24
CA ILE A 230 33.24 34.02 -7.53
C ILE A 230 31.87 34.66 -7.27
N ARG A 231 31.71 35.91 -7.71
CA ARG A 231 30.46 36.69 -7.72
C ARG A 231 29.54 36.19 -8.84
N ARG A 232 28.26 35.96 -8.55
CA ARG A 232 27.20 35.80 -9.57
C ARG A 232 26.75 37.18 -10.07
N PRO A 233 26.54 37.38 -11.38
CA PRO A 233 25.95 38.61 -11.89
C PRO A 233 24.43 38.66 -11.64
N PHE A 234 24.00 39.86 -11.28
CA PHE A 234 22.65 40.30 -10.96
C PHE A 234 21.90 40.58 -12.28
N PHE A 235 20.80 39.87 -12.55
CA PHE A 235 19.91 40.19 -13.66
C PHE A 235 18.94 41.31 -13.21
N LYS A 236 19.07 42.51 -13.78
CA LYS A 236 18.02 43.55 -13.73
C LYS A 236 16.93 43.18 -14.72
N ARG A 237 15.68 43.08 -14.25
CA ARG A 237 14.50 43.03 -15.10
C ARG A 237 13.96 44.45 -15.29
N VAL A 238 13.60 44.72 -16.53
CA VAL A 238 13.10 45.96 -17.11
C VAL A 238 11.63 46.14 -16.73
N ASP A 239 11.26 47.33 -16.26
CA ASP A 239 9.86 47.75 -16.18
C ASP A 239 9.59 48.72 -17.34
N SER A 240 8.53 48.45 -18.09
CA SER A 240 7.92 49.34 -19.07
C SER A 240 6.43 49.01 -19.07
N VAL A 241 5.64 49.89 -18.45
CA VAL A 241 4.58 50.76 -19.01
C VAL A 241 3.87 51.42 -17.83
#